data_AF-A0A1X7BYH2-F1
#
_entry.id   AF-A0A1X7BYH2-F1
#
_cell.length_a   1.000
_cell.length_b   1.000
_cell.length_c   1.000
_cell.angle_alpha   90.00
_cell.angle_beta   90.00
_cell.angle_gamma   90.00
#
_symmetry.space_group_name_H-M   'P 1'
#
loop_
_entity.id
_entity.type
_entity.pdbx_description
1 polymer ?
#
loop_
_entity_poly.entity_id
_entity_poly.type
_entity_poly.pdbx_seq_one_letter_code
_entity_poly.pdbx_strand_id
1 'polypeptide(L)'
;MRPALRNTMFPAVFLPAAMAAGIGLANNFQIIGPNETAMDIQDGVVTARLSNDGCAAGFETACTPTRQRAEYQLTEGHAHGDKVAYRWEVNVPKDLRINAADFHLYAGRFLSGDKPALQFFVGHDYGYEISRKTCFGPIGFGEWHQVEVRIMWDSTKKKGLKDKTPGEIHVICDGKEVYSKTGRPNIKPDDTINLVLGLEGALKLADGDNVSVSYRNIEVGSW
;
A
#
# COMPACT_ATOMS: atom_id res chain seq x y z
N MET A 1 -0.14 -59.19 -39.71
CA MET A 1 -0.32 -59.46 -38.26
C MET A 1 -0.06 -58.16 -37.52
N ARG A 2 -1.06 -57.60 -36.83
CA ARG A 2 -0.94 -56.35 -36.05
C ARG A 2 -0.74 -56.70 -34.57
N PRO A 3 0.19 -56.08 -33.82
CA PRO A 3 0.18 -56.13 -32.36
C PRO A 3 -0.63 -54.98 -31.76
N ALA A 4 -1.26 -55.30 -30.63
CA ALA A 4 -2.25 -54.52 -29.92
C ALA A 4 -1.66 -53.40 -29.03
N LEU A 5 -2.45 -52.33 -28.90
CA LEU A 5 -2.33 -51.24 -27.93
C LEU A 5 -2.43 -51.76 -26.49
N ARG A 6 -1.57 -51.26 -25.59
CA ARG A 6 -1.77 -51.35 -24.13
C ARG A 6 -1.98 -49.94 -23.55
N ASN A 7 -3.22 -49.69 -23.15
CA ASN A 7 -3.62 -48.63 -22.23
C ASN A 7 -3.05 -48.90 -20.84
N THR A 8 -2.34 -47.95 -20.26
CA THR A 8 -2.06 -47.89 -18.82
C THR A 8 -2.93 -46.82 -18.18
N MET A 9 -3.85 -47.26 -17.32
CA MET A 9 -4.72 -46.42 -16.49
C MET A 9 -3.92 -45.85 -15.31
N PHE A 10 -4.09 -44.55 -15.05
CA PHE A 10 -3.66 -43.91 -13.80
C PHE A 10 -4.77 -44.03 -12.75
N PRO A 11 -4.48 -44.33 -11.47
CA PRO A 11 -5.48 -44.27 -10.41
C PRO A 11 -5.75 -42.83 -9.98
N ALA A 12 -7.04 -42.48 -9.90
CA ALA A 12 -7.52 -41.26 -9.30
C ALA A 12 -7.27 -41.26 -7.79
N VAL A 13 -6.53 -40.26 -7.29
CA VAL A 13 -6.40 -40.01 -5.85
C VAL A 13 -7.64 -39.24 -5.40
N PHE A 14 -8.49 -39.91 -4.63
CA PHE A 14 -9.56 -39.30 -3.84
C PHE A 14 -8.93 -38.51 -2.69
N LEU A 15 -9.15 -37.20 -2.63
CA LEU A 15 -8.97 -36.40 -1.43
C LEU A 15 -10.31 -36.31 -0.69
N PRO A 16 -10.36 -36.56 0.64
CA PRO A 16 -11.59 -36.44 1.40
C PRO A 16 -11.92 -34.96 1.62
N ALA A 17 -13.19 -34.63 1.35
CA ALA A 17 -13.82 -33.41 1.83
C ALA A 17 -13.97 -33.49 3.36
N ALA A 18 -13.47 -32.49 4.07
CA ALA A 18 -13.86 -32.20 5.44
C ALA A 18 -13.89 -30.68 5.66
N MET A 19 -15.05 -30.24 6.12
CA MET A 19 -15.47 -28.86 6.33
C MET A 19 -14.68 -28.16 7.43
N ALA A 20 -14.46 -26.86 7.26
CA ALA A 20 -14.50 -25.92 8.37
C ALA A 20 -15.23 -24.67 7.91
N ALA A 21 -16.52 -24.62 8.26
CA ALA A 21 -17.36 -23.45 8.20
C ALA A 21 -16.83 -22.41 9.19
N GLY A 22 -16.15 -21.38 8.67
CA GLY A 22 -16.00 -20.10 9.35
C GLY A 22 -16.99 -19.14 8.70
N ILE A 23 -18.11 -18.87 9.36
CA ILE A 23 -18.94 -17.70 9.05
C ILE A 23 -18.14 -16.49 9.53
N GLY A 24 -17.17 -16.07 8.72
CA GLY A 24 -16.61 -14.73 8.78
C GLY A 24 -17.58 -13.84 8.01
N LEU A 25 -18.05 -12.77 8.65
CA LEU A 25 -18.70 -11.67 7.96
C LEU A 25 -17.77 -11.24 6.82
N ALA A 26 -18.13 -11.62 5.59
CA ALA A 26 -17.44 -11.20 4.39
C ALA A 26 -17.64 -9.68 4.26
N ASN A 27 -16.70 -8.91 4.82
CA ASN A 27 -16.53 -7.53 4.43
C ASN A 27 -16.16 -7.58 2.94
N ASN A 28 -16.99 -6.97 2.09
CA ASN A 28 -16.79 -6.96 0.64
C ASN A 28 -15.53 -6.17 0.32
N PHE A 29 -14.38 -6.84 0.25
CA PHE A 29 -13.13 -6.26 -0.17
C PHE A 29 -12.97 -6.46 -1.68
N GLN A 30 -12.81 -5.36 -2.44
CA GLN A 30 -12.53 -5.41 -3.88
C GLN A 30 -11.02 -5.34 -4.13
N ILE A 31 -10.49 -6.29 -4.90
CA ILE A 31 -9.14 -6.18 -5.46
C ILE A 31 -9.22 -5.19 -6.63
N ILE A 32 -8.46 -4.11 -6.55
CA ILE A 32 -8.40 -3.08 -7.59
C ILE A 32 -7.11 -3.29 -8.43
N GLY A 33 -7.14 -2.89 -9.71
CA GLY A 33 -5.99 -2.95 -10.64
C GLY A 33 -5.50 -1.54 -11.05
N PRO A 34 -4.25 -1.40 -11.53
CA PRO A 34 -3.62 -0.09 -11.79
C PRO A 34 -4.17 0.62 -13.03
N ASN A 35 -4.08 1.97 -13.03
CA ASN A 35 -4.39 2.82 -14.20
C ASN A 35 -3.14 3.21 -15.04
N GLU A 36 -1.93 3.06 -14.50
CA GLU A 36 -0.62 3.33 -15.15
C GLU A 36 0.41 2.32 -14.57
N THR A 37 1.31 1.69 -15.33
CA THR A 37 2.20 0.65 -14.76
C THR A 37 3.65 0.64 -15.24
N ALA A 38 4.52 1.20 -14.39
CA ALA A 38 5.91 0.76 -14.21
C ALA A 38 6.08 -0.29 -13.08
N MET A 39 4.98 -0.88 -12.62
CA MET A 39 4.98 -1.82 -11.50
C MET A 39 5.03 -3.24 -11.99
N ASP A 40 5.88 -4.05 -11.36
CA ASP A 40 5.91 -5.49 -11.60
C ASP A 40 4.77 -6.13 -10.81
N ILE A 41 3.86 -6.80 -11.52
CA ILE A 41 2.71 -7.48 -10.93
C ILE A 41 2.85 -8.97 -11.22
N GLN A 42 3.20 -9.72 -10.17
CA GLN A 42 3.39 -11.16 -10.25
C GLN A 42 2.63 -11.83 -9.10
N ASP A 43 1.78 -12.80 -9.42
CA ASP A 43 1.05 -13.63 -8.44
C ASP A 43 0.29 -12.81 -7.37
N GLY A 44 -0.29 -11.67 -7.76
CA GLY A 44 -1.03 -10.77 -6.87
C GLY A 44 -0.15 -9.89 -5.97
N VAL A 45 1.17 -9.89 -6.17
CA VAL A 45 2.11 -8.98 -5.55
C VAL A 45 2.41 -7.83 -6.50
N VAL A 46 2.25 -6.59 -6.02
CA VAL A 46 2.60 -5.37 -6.74
C VAL A 46 3.93 -4.86 -6.19
N THR A 47 4.95 -4.78 -7.04
CA THR A 47 6.27 -4.28 -6.64
C THR A 47 6.52 -2.91 -7.27
N ALA A 48 6.69 -1.90 -6.41
CA ALA A 48 7.15 -0.58 -6.80
C ALA A 48 8.67 -0.52 -6.70
N ARG A 49 9.34 -0.01 -7.74
CA ARG A 49 10.79 0.20 -7.78
C ARG A 49 11.10 1.56 -8.38
N LEU A 50 12.02 2.29 -7.76
CA LEU A 50 12.58 3.52 -8.34
C LEU A 50 13.88 3.22 -9.10
N SER A 51 14.12 3.97 -10.16
CA SER A 51 15.29 3.81 -11.02
C SER A 51 16.48 4.62 -10.50
N ASN A 52 17.69 4.05 -10.60
CA ASN A 52 18.92 4.77 -10.26
C ASN A 52 19.25 5.86 -11.27
N ASP A 53 18.91 5.62 -12.55
CA ASP A 53 19.09 6.58 -13.65
C ASP A 53 17.99 7.66 -13.68
N GLY A 54 17.07 7.62 -12.73
CA GLY A 54 15.88 8.46 -12.71
C GLY A 54 14.92 8.11 -13.85
N CYS A 55 14.40 9.13 -14.52
CA CYS A 55 13.40 8.99 -15.59
C CYS A 55 14.03 8.47 -16.89
N ALA A 56 14.54 7.24 -16.87
CA ALA A 56 15.03 6.54 -18.06
C ALA A 56 13.86 5.97 -18.85
N ALA A 57 13.96 6.01 -20.19
CA ALA A 57 12.94 5.46 -21.08
C ALA A 57 12.77 3.95 -20.84
N GLY A 58 11.52 3.50 -20.64
CA GLY A 58 11.19 2.10 -20.37
C GLY A 58 10.82 1.78 -18.92
N PHE A 59 10.95 2.73 -18.00
CA PHE A 59 10.31 2.71 -16.68
C PHE A 59 9.36 3.90 -16.59
N GLU A 60 8.06 3.64 -16.59
CA GLU A 60 6.97 4.63 -16.55
C GLU A 60 6.85 5.29 -15.16
N THR A 61 7.96 5.78 -14.61
CA THR A 61 7.91 6.65 -13.44
C THR A 61 7.36 7.99 -13.87
N ALA A 62 6.23 8.41 -13.30
CA ALA A 62 5.79 9.79 -13.50
C ALA A 62 6.78 10.72 -12.77
N CYS A 63 7.29 11.69 -13.50
CA CYS A 63 8.40 12.51 -13.05
C CYS A 63 7.99 13.96 -12.85
N THR A 64 8.60 14.57 -11.85
CA THR A 64 8.65 16.02 -11.68
C THR A 64 10.11 16.46 -11.79
N PRO A 65 10.42 17.77 -11.86
CA PRO A 65 11.80 18.23 -11.96
C PRO A 65 12.74 17.74 -10.83
N THR A 66 12.19 17.25 -9.71
CA THR A 66 12.97 16.83 -8.53
C THR A 66 12.61 15.43 -8.00
N ARG A 67 11.56 14.79 -8.52
CA ARG A 67 11.06 13.50 -8.02
C ARG A 67 10.75 12.54 -9.16
N GLN A 68 10.85 11.25 -8.86
CA GLN A 68 10.29 10.15 -9.63
C GLN A 68 9.30 9.38 -8.74
N ARG A 69 8.28 8.77 -9.35
CA ARG A 69 7.31 7.93 -8.63
C ARG A 69 6.95 6.67 -9.40
N ALA A 70 6.77 5.56 -8.69
CA ALA A 70 6.23 4.30 -9.17
C ALA A 70 5.08 3.92 -8.24
N GLU A 71 3.85 4.26 -8.62
CA GLU A 71 2.70 4.23 -7.72
C GLU A 71 1.47 3.60 -8.35
N TYR A 72 0.72 2.92 -7.50
CA TYR A 72 -0.56 2.28 -7.70
C TYR A 72 -1.64 3.11 -7.01
N GLN A 73 -2.54 3.70 -7.77
CA GLN A 73 -3.71 4.40 -7.22
C GLN A 73 -4.94 3.49 -7.27
N LEU A 74 -5.65 3.37 -6.14
CA LEU A 74 -6.95 2.69 -6.11
C LEU A 74 -7.99 3.53 -6.86
N THR A 75 -8.83 2.86 -7.64
CA THR A 75 -9.93 3.44 -8.40
C THR A 75 -11.09 3.88 -7.52
N GLU A 76 -11.31 3.20 -6.39
CA GLU A 76 -12.35 3.57 -5.44
C GLU A 76 -11.86 4.73 -4.59
N GLY A 77 -12.53 5.86 -4.77
CA GLY A 77 -12.31 7.06 -4.00
C GLY A 77 -13.40 7.28 -2.95
N HIS A 78 -13.08 7.99 -1.89
CA HIS A 78 -13.99 8.24 -0.76
C HIS A 78 -14.16 9.73 -0.49
N ALA A 79 -15.32 10.12 0.02
CA ALA A 79 -15.69 11.51 0.21
C ALA A 79 -15.94 11.83 1.69
N HIS A 80 -16.30 13.09 1.94
CA HIS A 80 -16.67 13.56 3.27
C HIS A 80 -17.84 12.74 3.84
N GLY A 81 -17.69 12.26 5.07
CA GLY A 81 -18.69 11.47 5.79
C GLY A 81 -18.43 9.96 5.71
N ASP A 82 -17.59 9.51 4.80
CA ASP A 82 -17.29 8.08 4.63
C ASP A 82 -16.48 7.55 5.82
N LYS A 83 -16.90 6.37 6.29
CA LYS A 83 -16.23 5.60 7.35
C LYS A 83 -15.76 4.26 6.77
N VAL A 84 -14.45 4.13 6.61
CA VAL A 84 -13.84 3.08 5.79
C VAL A 84 -12.59 2.49 6.45
N ALA A 85 -12.31 1.24 6.10
CA ALA A 85 -11.09 0.54 6.45
C ALA A 85 -10.31 0.16 5.18
N TYR A 86 -9.02 0.46 5.18
CA TYR A 86 -8.06 0.00 4.18
C TYR A 86 -7.15 -1.02 4.83
N ARG A 87 -6.86 -2.11 4.13
CA ARG A 87 -5.91 -3.14 4.57
C ARG A 87 -4.97 -3.49 3.44
N TRP A 88 -3.72 -3.70 3.77
CA TRP A 88 -2.72 -4.23 2.84
C TRP A 88 -1.61 -4.91 3.62
N GLU A 89 -0.86 -5.76 2.94
CA GLU A 89 0.43 -6.23 3.42
C GLU A 89 1.54 -5.54 2.65
N VAL A 90 2.61 -5.18 3.36
CA VAL A 90 3.79 -4.51 2.82
C VAL A 90 5.05 -5.30 3.13
N ASN A 91 5.96 -5.39 2.16
CA ASN A 91 7.29 -5.95 2.32
C ASN A 91 8.33 -4.93 1.86
N VAL A 92 9.25 -4.60 2.75
CA VAL A 92 10.43 -3.78 2.47
C VAL A 92 11.63 -4.71 2.42
N PRO A 93 12.44 -4.73 1.35
CA PRO A 93 13.53 -5.69 1.21
C PRO A 93 14.66 -5.43 2.23
N LYS A 94 15.36 -6.51 2.63
CA LYS A 94 16.46 -6.46 3.62
C LYS A 94 17.62 -5.55 3.22
N ASP A 95 17.83 -5.43 1.92
CA ASP A 95 18.89 -4.66 1.32
C ASP A 95 18.40 -3.29 0.81
N LEU A 96 17.28 -2.77 1.34
CA LEU A 96 16.84 -1.39 1.10
C LEU A 96 18.01 -0.44 1.36
N ARG A 97 18.40 0.31 0.32
CA ARG A 97 19.50 1.27 0.39
C ARG A 97 19.13 2.55 -0.34
N ILE A 98 19.26 3.67 0.38
CA ILE A 98 18.93 5.01 -0.10
C ILE A 98 20.04 5.95 0.34
N ASN A 99 20.95 6.33 -0.57
CA ASN A 99 22.04 7.26 -0.26
C ASN A 99 21.74 8.71 -0.69
N ALA A 100 20.58 8.97 -1.30
CA ALA A 100 20.18 10.30 -1.75
C ALA A 100 19.92 11.25 -0.55
N ALA A 101 20.37 12.50 -0.67
CA ALA A 101 20.32 13.51 0.41
C ALA A 101 18.89 13.94 0.84
N ASP A 102 17.86 13.56 0.10
CA ASP A 102 16.46 13.81 0.46
C ASP A 102 15.79 12.51 0.94
N PHE A 103 15.70 12.38 2.26
CA PHE A 103 15.42 11.15 3.02
C PHE A 103 13.95 10.68 3.04
N HIS A 104 13.05 11.36 2.34
CA HIS A 104 11.63 11.05 2.40
C HIS A 104 11.21 10.23 1.18
N LEU A 105 11.25 8.92 1.34
CA LEU A 105 10.67 7.97 0.40
C LEU A 105 9.23 7.69 0.85
N TYR A 106 8.27 8.20 0.10
CA TYR A 106 6.85 7.92 0.35
C TYR A 106 6.56 6.49 -0.08
N ALA A 107 5.94 5.71 0.81
CA ALA A 107 5.60 4.30 0.57
C ALA A 107 4.07 4.06 0.47
N GLY A 108 3.28 5.11 0.68
CA GLY A 108 1.82 5.07 0.60
C GLY A 108 1.23 6.41 1.00
N ARG A 109 0.14 6.83 0.36
CA ARG A 109 -0.45 8.16 0.54
C ARG A 109 -1.95 8.11 0.35
N PHE A 110 -2.65 8.97 1.08
CA PHE A 110 -4.03 9.31 0.80
C PHE A 110 -4.06 10.69 0.17
N LEU A 111 -4.59 10.82 -1.04
CA LEU A 111 -4.55 12.06 -1.83
C LEU A 111 -5.94 12.71 -1.94
N SER A 112 -6.03 13.97 -1.52
CA SER A 112 -7.20 14.87 -1.66
C SER A 112 -6.96 15.80 -2.86
N GLY A 113 -7.38 15.35 -4.05
CA GLY A 113 -6.83 15.88 -5.30
C GLY A 113 -5.31 15.69 -5.33
N ASP A 114 -4.54 16.74 -5.63
CA ASP A 114 -3.07 16.64 -5.67
C ASP A 114 -2.38 16.78 -4.30
N LYS A 115 -3.14 16.91 -3.21
CA LYS A 115 -2.59 17.18 -1.88
C LYS A 115 -2.63 15.93 -0.99
N PRO A 116 -1.51 15.53 -0.36
CA PRO A 116 -1.51 14.42 0.57
C PRO A 116 -2.26 14.78 1.86
N ALA A 117 -3.27 13.99 2.21
CA ALA A 117 -3.99 14.05 3.47
C ALA A 117 -3.29 13.23 4.57
N LEU A 118 -2.68 12.10 4.19
CA LEU A 118 -1.91 11.21 5.05
C LEU A 118 -0.81 10.52 4.25
N GLN A 119 0.33 10.24 4.87
CA GLN A 119 1.51 9.69 4.22
C GLN A 119 2.19 8.64 5.09
N PHE A 120 2.62 7.57 4.44
CA PHE A 120 3.53 6.56 4.94
C PHE A 120 4.90 6.78 4.32
N PHE A 121 5.94 6.57 5.13
CA PHE A 121 7.32 6.75 4.74
C PHE A 121 8.08 5.45 4.98
N VAL A 122 9.14 5.25 4.22
CA VAL A 122 10.09 4.18 4.50
C VAL A 122 11.52 4.71 4.43
N GLY A 123 12.37 4.27 5.33
CA GLY A 123 13.78 4.64 5.34
C GLY A 123 14.65 3.54 5.92
N HIS A 124 15.90 3.52 5.48
CA HIS A 124 16.87 2.49 5.88
C HIS A 124 17.12 2.46 7.39
N ASP A 125 17.10 3.63 8.05
CA ASP A 125 17.38 3.75 9.49
C ASP A 125 16.16 3.58 10.39
N TYR A 126 14.97 3.93 9.91
CA TYR A 126 13.76 4.04 10.75
C TYR A 126 12.65 3.04 10.40
N GLY A 127 12.78 2.31 9.29
CA GLY A 127 11.79 1.35 8.86
C GLY A 127 10.59 2.00 8.16
N TYR A 128 9.42 1.40 8.30
CA TYR A 128 8.17 1.89 7.73
C TYR A 128 7.38 2.66 8.80
N GLU A 129 7.03 3.91 8.52
CA GLU A 129 6.41 4.80 9.50
C GLU A 129 5.25 5.62 8.95
N ILE A 130 4.44 6.12 9.89
CA ILE A 130 3.38 7.10 9.63
C ILE A 130 3.49 8.22 10.66
N SER A 131 3.58 9.48 10.20
CA SER A 131 3.70 10.65 11.10
C SER A 131 4.77 10.49 12.19
N ARG A 132 5.96 9.95 11.84
CA ARG A 132 7.07 9.64 12.78
C ARG A 132 6.74 8.57 13.84
N LYS A 133 5.75 7.72 13.58
CA LYS A 133 5.42 6.54 14.37
C LYS A 133 5.73 5.31 13.53
N THR A 134 6.71 4.54 13.98
CA THR A 134 7.16 3.31 13.32
C THR A 134 6.08 2.23 13.42
N CYS A 135 5.68 1.69 12.28
CA CYS A 135 4.91 0.44 12.21
C CYS A 135 5.82 -0.75 12.49
N PHE A 136 6.90 -0.86 11.71
CA PHE A 136 7.97 -1.83 11.91
C PHE A 136 9.31 -1.19 11.53
N GLY A 137 10.36 -1.51 12.29
CA GLY A 137 11.71 -0.99 12.06
C GLY A 137 12.50 -1.80 11.03
N PRO A 138 13.76 -1.45 10.77
CA PRO A 138 14.62 -2.15 9.81
C PRO A 138 14.82 -3.65 10.10
N ILE A 139 14.68 -4.06 11.38
CA ILE A 139 14.75 -5.47 11.78
C ILE A 139 13.65 -6.32 11.12
N GLY A 140 12.49 -5.72 10.81
CA GLY A 140 11.38 -6.39 10.11
C GLY A 140 11.55 -6.45 8.59
N PHE A 141 12.61 -5.86 8.02
CA PHE A 141 12.81 -5.92 6.57
C PHE A 141 12.96 -7.37 6.07
N GLY A 142 12.39 -7.63 4.90
CA GLY A 142 12.25 -8.95 4.29
C GLY A 142 11.04 -9.73 4.76
N GLU A 143 10.28 -9.25 5.74
CA GLU A 143 9.04 -9.87 6.22
C GLU A 143 7.81 -9.13 5.67
N TRP A 144 6.69 -9.83 5.62
CA TRP A 144 5.40 -9.22 5.27
C TRP A 144 4.74 -8.70 6.54
N HIS A 145 4.39 -7.42 6.52
CA HIS A 145 3.72 -6.74 7.63
C HIS A 145 2.33 -6.30 7.22
N GLN A 146 1.33 -6.50 8.08
CA GLN A 146 -0.03 -6.08 7.82
C GLN A 146 -0.22 -4.64 8.30
N VAL A 147 -0.76 -3.79 7.44
CA VAL A 147 -1.18 -2.42 7.76
C VAL A 147 -2.69 -2.33 7.59
N GLU A 148 -3.35 -1.76 8.58
CA GLU A 148 -4.77 -1.46 8.56
C GLU A 148 -5.00 0.00 8.95
N VAL A 149 -5.73 0.74 8.12
CA VAL A 149 -6.11 2.12 8.35
C VAL A 149 -7.62 2.20 8.44
N ARG A 150 -8.13 2.57 9.60
CA ARG A 150 -9.54 2.84 9.85
C ARG A 150 -9.75 4.33 9.93
N ILE A 151 -10.67 4.87 9.16
CA ILE A 151 -10.78 6.31 8.99
C ILE A 151 -12.20 6.76 8.75
N MET A 152 -12.53 7.92 9.32
CA MET A 152 -13.71 8.69 8.99
C MET A 152 -13.29 10.02 8.37
N TRP A 153 -13.58 10.19 7.08
CA TRP A 153 -13.18 11.37 6.32
C TRP A 153 -14.07 12.56 6.64
N ASP A 154 -13.48 13.68 7.03
CA ASP A 154 -14.22 14.89 7.39
C ASP A 154 -13.70 16.11 6.61
N SER A 155 -14.59 16.96 6.10
CA SER A 155 -14.22 18.20 5.40
C SER A 155 -14.48 19.45 6.25
N THR A 156 -15.02 19.28 7.46
CA THR A 156 -15.40 20.38 8.33
C THR A 156 -14.17 21.24 8.68
N LYS A 157 -14.23 22.53 8.34
CA LYS A 157 -13.16 23.48 8.68
C LYS A 157 -13.07 23.62 10.20
N LYS A 158 -11.86 23.38 10.72
CA LYS A 158 -11.54 23.59 12.13
C LYS A 158 -11.75 25.07 12.50
N LYS A 159 -12.65 25.35 13.45
CA LYS A 159 -12.97 26.70 13.94
C LYS A 159 -11.96 27.24 14.97
N GLY A 160 -11.11 26.38 15.54
CA GLY A 160 -10.06 26.78 16.50
C GLY A 160 -9.37 25.56 17.13
N LEU A 161 -8.30 25.74 17.90
CA LEU A 161 -7.48 24.63 18.44
C LEU A 161 -8.26 23.56 19.23
N LYS A 162 -9.31 23.99 19.96
CA LYS A 162 -10.18 23.13 20.78
C LYS A 162 -11.30 22.44 20.00
N ASP A 163 -11.46 22.76 18.72
CA ASP A 163 -12.47 22.16 17.87
C ASP A 163 -12.14 20.68 17.62
N LYS A 164 -13.09 19.83 18.02
CA LYS A 164 -13.08 18.38 17.85
C LYS A 164 -13.92 18.06 16.63
N THR A 165 -13.43 18.44 15.44
CA THR A 165 -14.06 18.04 14.19
C THR A 165 -14.21 16.51 14.17
N PRO A 166 -15.27 15.98 13.55
CA PRO A 166 -15.64 14.58 13.75
C PRO A 166 -14.60 13.59 13.19
N GLY A 167 -13.80 13.97 12.19
CA GLY A 167 -12.85 13.06 11.53
C GLY A 167 -11.96 12.29 12.51
N GLU A 168 -11.77 11.01 12.23
CA GLU A 168 -11.02 10.07 13.08
C GLU A 168 -10.14 9.19 12.20
N ILE A 169 -8.95 8.85 12.72
CA ILE A 169 -8.05 7.91 12.09
C ILE A 169 -7.39 7.02 13.12
N HIS A 170 -7.30 5.73 12.79
CA HIS A 170 -6.52 4.72 13.48
C HIS A 170 -5.66 3.97 12.47
N VAL A 171 -4.42 3.73 12.84
CA VAL A 171 -3.46 2.95 12.05
C VAL A 171 -2.95 1.84 12.93
N ILE A 172 -3.19 0.62 12.46
CA ILE A 172 -2.87 -0.62 13.14
C ILE A 172 -1.84 -1.33 12.26
N CYS A 173 -0.68 -1.65 12.85
CA CYS A 173 0.39 -2.36 12.19
C CYS A 173 0.65 -3.65 12.96
N ASP A 174 0.58 -4.79 12.27
CA ASP A 174 0.69 -6.14 12.86
C ASP A 174 -0.21 -6.34 14.10
N GLY A 175 -1.45 -5.86 14.01
CA GLY A 175 -2.44 -5.97 15.08
C GLY A 175 -2.28 -4.97 16.24
N LYS A 176 -1.28 -4.09 16.20
CA LYS A 176 -1.04 -3.06 17.22
C LYS A 176 -1.35 -1.66 16.70
N GLU A 177 -2.16 -0.89 17.42
CA GLU A 177 -2.36 0.53 17.09
C GLU A 177 -1.07 1.33 17.31
N VAL A 178 -0.59 1.98 16.25
CA VAL A 178 0.65 2.79 16.26
C VAL A 178 0.39 4.29 16.12
N TYR A 179 -0.76 4.64 15.54
CA TYR A 179 -1.16 6.03 15.36
C TYR A 179 -2.68 6.13 15.47
N SER A 180 -3.17 7.06 16.29
CA SER A 180 -4.57 7.43 16.32
C SER A 180 -4.73 8.93 16.54
N LYS A 181 -5.76 9.50 15.92
CA LYS A 181 -6.02 10.94 16.01
C LYS A 181 -7.49 11.24 15.73
N THR A 182 -8.05 12.15 16.52
CA THR A 182 -9.38 12.74 16.31
C THR A 182 -9.25 14.18 15.82
N GLY A 183 -10.29 14.68 15.15
CA GLY A 183 -10.26 15.95 14.42
C GLY A 183 -9.39 15.95 13.16
N ARG A 184 -9.04 14.76 12.67
CA ARG A 184 -8.21 14.50 11.49
C ARG A 184 -8.54 13.10 10.95
N PRO A 185 -8.32 12.84 9.65
CA PRO A 185 -7.80 13.75 8.62
C PRO A 185 -8.88 14.61 7.99
N ASN A 186 -8.48 15.82 7.60
CA ASN A 186 -9.37 16.76 6.93
C ASN A 186 -9.14 16.71 5.43
N ILE A 187 -10.21 16.57 4.68
CA ILE A 187 -10.22 16.62 3.22
C ILE A 187 -10.78 17.98 2.77
N LYS A 188 -10.52 18.44 1.54
CA LYS A 188 -11.21 19.65 1.09
C LYS A 188 -12.69 19.37 0.87
N PRO A 189 -13.57 20.36 1.05
CA PRO A 189 -14.97 20.22 0.61
C PRO A 189 -15.00 19.76 -0.85
N ASP A 190 -15.86 18.78 -1.13
CA ASP A 190 -16.08 18.20 -2.47
C ASP A 190 -14.90 17.44 -3.08
N ASP A 191 -13.77 17.29 -2.38
CA ASP A 191 -12.67 16.42 -2.81
C ASP A 191 -13.03 14.95 -2.59
N THR A 192 -12.49 14.10 -3.48
CA THR A 192 -12.41 12.65 -3.28
C THR A 192 -11.01 12.28 -2.81
N ILE A 193 -10.92 11.33 -1.88
CA ILE A 193 -9.67 10.73 -1.41
C ILE A 193 -9.42 9.43 -2.12
N ASN A 194 -8.22 9.30 -2.68
CA ASN A 194 -7.74 8.04 -3.22
C ASN A 194 -6.55 7.53 -2.39
N LEU A 195 -6.54 6.22 -2.12
CA LEU A 195 -5.34 5.56 -1.62
C LEU A 195 -4.38 5.34 -2.78
N VAL A 196 -3.12 5.66 -2.55
CA VAL A 196 -2.00 5.42 -3.43
C VAL A 196 -0.96 4.59 -2.67
N LEU A 197 -0.55 3.46 -3.22
CA LEU A 197 0.52 2.60 -2.69
C LEU A 197 1.66 2.55 -3.71
N GLY A 198 2.90 2.51 -3.25
CA GLY A 198 4.07 2.54 -4.13
C GLY A 198 5.11 3.50 -3.62
N LEU A 199 6.02 3.94 -4.49
CA LEU A 199 7.17 4.74 -4.12
C LEU A 199 7.16 6.11 -4.79
N GLU A 200 7.37 7.19 -4.02
CA GLU A 200 7.77 8.50 -4.54
C GLU A 200 9.03 8.97 -3.81
N GLY A 201 10.06 9.33 -4.57
CA GLY A 201 11.38 9.65 -4.02
C GLY A 201 12.19 10.59 -4.90
N ALA A 202 13.48 10.74 -4.57
CA ALA A 202 14.40 11.62 -5.30
C ALA A 202 14.55 11.22 -6.78
N LEU A 203 14.62 12.21 -7.67
CA LEU A 203 14.73 12.00 -9.12
C LEU A 203 15.90 11.10 -9.51
N LYS A 204 17.04 11.21 -8.84
CA LYS A 204 18.23 10.40 -9.10
C LYS A 204 18.65 9.72 -7.80
N LEU A 205 18.94 8.43 -7.88
CA LEU A 205 19.47 7.66 -6.77
C LEU A 205 20.97 7.41 -6.99
N ALA A 206 21.68 7.04 -5.94
CA ALA A 206 23.09 6.71 -6.08
C ALA A 206 23.26 5.32 -6.72
N ASP A 207 24.39 5.09 -7.39
CA ASP A 207 24.72 3.77 -7.91
C ASP A 207 24.72 2.73 -6.77
N GLY A 208 24.04 1.62 -6.98
CA GLY A 208 23.89 0.55 -5.99
C GLY A 208 22.82 0.80 -4.92
N ASP A 209 22.03 1.87 -5.02
CA ASP A 209 20.77 1.97 -4.27
C ASP A 209 19.80 0.87 -4.75
N ASN A 210 19.10 0.26 -3.78
CA ASN A 210 17.97 -0.63 -4.02
C ASN A 210 16.76 -0.03 -3.34
N VAL A 211 15.88 0.54 -4.15
CA VAL A 211 14.68 1.25 -3.67
C VAL A 211 13.46 0.56 -4.24
N SER A 212 12.99 -0.45 -3.52
CA SER A 212 11.79 -1.20 -3.86
C SER A 212 10.95 -1.51 -2.64
N VAL A 213 9.63 -1.60 -2.83
CA VAL A 213 8.64 -1.99 -1.82
C VAL A 213 7.56 -2.80 -2.53
N SER A 214 7.14 -3.90 -1.90
CA SER A 214 6.10 -4.78 -2.44
C SER A 214 4.83 -4.71 -1.59
N TYR A 215 3.68 -4.85 -2.25
CA TYR A 215 2.36 -4.82 -1.64
C TYR A 215 1.55 -6.03 -2.09
N ARG A 216 0.68 -6.55 -1.22
CA ARG A 216 -0.30 -7.59 -1.56
C ARG A 216 -1.52 -7.49 -0.65
N ASN A 217 -2.55 -8.30 -0.93
CA ASN A 217 -3.78 -8.37 -0.13
C ASN A 217 -4.38 -6.97 0.11
N ILE A 218 -4.44 -6.14 -0.94
CA ILE A 218 -4.93 -4.77 -0.88
C ILE A 218 -6.46 -4.80 -0.90
N GLU A 219 -7.06 -4.22 0.13
CA GLU A 219 -8.45 -4.42 0.49
C GLU A 219 -9.06 -3.09 0.99
N VAL A 220 -10.26 -2.74 0.52
CA VAL A 220 -11.07 -1.60 1.02
C VAL A 220 -12.45 -2.08 1.45
N GLY A 221 -12.91 -1.66 2.62
CA GLY A 221 -14.20 -2.07 3.16
C GLY A 221 -14.76 -1.10 4.21
N SER A 222 -15.92 -1.45 4.77
CA SER A 222 -16.58 -0.66 5.82
C SER A 222 -15.89 -0.79 7.18
N TRP A 223 -15.92 0.28 7.98
CA TRP A 223 -15.47 0.31 9.38
C TRP A 223 -16.59 0.68 10.36
#